data_AF-A0A2A9EWS0-F1
#
_entry.id   AF-A0A2A9EWS0-F1
#
_cell.length_a   1.000
_cell.length_b   1.000
_cell.length_c   1.000
_cell.angle_alpha   90.00
_cell.angle_beta   90.00
_cell.angle_gamma   90.00
#
_symmetry.space_group_name_H-M   'P 1'
#
loop_
_entity.id
_entity.type
_entity.pdbx_description
1 polymer ?
#
loop_
_entity_poly.entity_id
_entity_poly.type
_entity_poly.pdbx_seq_one_letter_code
_entity_poly.pdbx_strand_id
1 'polypeptide(L)'
;MTSDDALPEAPTSAPARYPRPTVGLDEAEWVWRHLGVEALRPDGKPETVRLAVIAGLTRATGARYGDLLRVRVEDLDLGPAGAAGRGRVAGERASVEGRVLVRHGKHRTLRRHRLPSDVLVVLRHWMTVREELAAELEGSVPRALLLTVHHTHDNGTTVASGLPITRQGLVLSWRRFVLRTNARFGAARPPLPTRFEQVRRAWCDAGVPDLGTEVAEVLPASSDAQE
;
A
#
# COMPACT_ATOMS: atom_id res chain seq x y z
N MET A 1 -3.27 63.43 18.75
CA MET A 1 -3.76 62.76 17.53
C MET A 1 -2.97 61.47 17.40
N THR A 2 -3.51 60.38 17.92
CA THR A 2 -2.96 59.04 17.89
C THR A 2 -3.45 58.35 16.61
N SER A 3 -2.54 58.04 15.70
CA SER A 3 -2.83 57.15 14.57
C SER A 3 -2.27 55.78 14.92
N ASP A 4 -3.20 54.90 15.23
CA ASP A 4 -3.06 53.47 15.47
C ASP A 4 -2.92 52.78 14.11
N ASP A 5 -1.72 52.31 13.80
CA ASP A 5 -1.39 51.65 12.52
C ASP A 5 -1.57 50.14 12.70
N ALA A 6 -2.82 49.68 12.52
CA ALA A 6 -3.17 48.28 12.61
C ALA A 6 -2.69 47.53 11.35
N LEU A 7 -1.63 46.74 11.50
CA LEU A 7 -1.18 45.77 10.50
C LEU A 7 -2.30 44.74 10.22
N PRO A 8 -2.49 44.32 8.96
CA PRO A 8 -3.53 43.34 8.63
C PRO A 8 -3.17 41.98 9.23
N GLU A 9 -4.04 41.48 10.11
CA GLU A 9 -3.99 40.11 10.62
C GLU A 9 -4.02 39.12 9.44
N ALA A 10 -2.98 38.30 9.34
CA ALA A 10 -2.98 37.16 8.43
C ALA A 10 -4.15 36.23 8.78
N PRO A 11 -4.93 35.74 7.79
CA PRO A 11 -6.06 34.87 8.09
C PRO A 11 -5.54 33.59 8.75
N THR A 12 -5.84 33.45 10.03
CA THR A 12 -5.67 32.23 10.80
C THR A 12 -6.57 31.17 10.17
N SER A 13 -6.00 30.32 9.33
CA SER A 13 -6.71 29.22 8.71
C SER A 13 -7.26 28.31 9.82
N ALA A 14 -8.56 28.40 10.09
CA ALA A 14 -9.24 27.52 11.02
C ALA A 14 -8.91 26.05 10.66
N PRO A 15 -8.71 25.16 11.66
CA PRO A 15 -8.37 23.78 11.37
C PRO A 15 -9.52 23.13 10.61
N ALA A 16 -9.33 22.90 9.31
CA ALA A 16 -10.34 22.32 8.41
C ALA A 16 -11.03 21.11 9.06
N ARG A 17 -12.35 21.21 9.24
CA ARG A 17 -13.22 20.22 9.89
C ARG A 17 -13.06 18.86 9.20
N TYR A 18 -13.11 17.79 9.98
CA TYR A 18 -13.04 16.44 9.44
C TYR A 18 -14.28 16.15 8.56
N PRO A 19 -14.13 15.46 7.43
CA PRO A 19 -12.90 14.89 6.88
C PRO A 19 -12.00 15.93 6.20
N ARG A 20 -10.67 15.74 6.31
CA ARG A 20 -9.70 16.61 5.62
C ARG A 20 -9.93 16.54 4.09
N PRO A 21 -9.62 17.61 3.32
CA PRO A 21 -9.76 17.60 1.87
C PRO A 21 -9.01 16.44 1.20
N THR A 22 -9.63 15.84 0.18
CA THR A 22 -8.99 14.86 -0.71
C THR A 22 -7.96 15.58 -1.60
N VAL A 23 -6.87 14.91 -2.00
CA VAL A 23 -5.94 15.48 -3.01
C VAL A 23 -6.56 15.37 -4.41
N GLY A 24 -6.03 16.13 -5.38
CA GLY A 24 -6.41 15.93 -6.78
C GLY A 24 -6.00 14.54 -7.28
N LEU A 25 -6.78 13.99 -8.23
CA LEU A 25 -6.48 12.68 -8.83
C LEU A 25 -5.09 12.64 -9.47
N ASP A 26 -4.68 13.71 -10.16
CA ASP A 26 -3.35 13.80 -10.78
C ASP A 26 -2.21 13.67 -9.77
N GLU A 27 -2.41 14.20 -8.56
CA GLU A 27 -1.46 14.09 -7.46
C GLU A 27 -1.39 12.65 -6.93
N ALA A 28 -2.54 11.99 -6.78
CA ALA A 28 -2.59 10.59 -6.39
C ALA A 28 -1.95 9.67 -7.44
N GLU A 29 -2.23 9.90 -8.73
CA GLU A 29 -1.58 9.18 -9.83
C GLU A 29 -0.08 9.47 -9.92
N TRP A 30 0.35 10.68 -9.57
CA TRP A 30 1.77 10.98 -9.46
C TRP A 30 2.43 10.20 -8.31
N VAL A 31 1.79 10.12 -7.14
CA VAL A 31 2.28 9.29 -6.02
C VAL A 31 2.47 7.84 -6.45
N TRP A 32 1.49 7.26 -7.16
CA TRP A 32 1.61 5.89 -7.67
C TRP A 32 2.79 5.75 -8.64
N ARG A 33 2.87 6.60 -9.67
CA ARG A 33 3.95 6.56 -10.67
C ARG A 33 5.33 6.74 -10.02
N HIS A 34 5.46 7.68 -9.09
CA HIS A 34 6.71 7.93 -8.39
C HIS A 34 7.13 6.73 -7.55
N LEU A 35 6.24 6.18 -6.72
CA LEU A 35 6.54 4.99 -5.90
C LEU A 35 6.83 3.76 -6.77
N GLY A 36 6.05 3.52 -7.82
CA GLY A 36 6.24 2.38 -8.72
C GLY A 36 7.59 2.41 -9.42
N VAL A 37 8.02 3.58 -9.90
CA VAL A 37 9.36 3.74 -10.50
C VAL A 37 10.46 3.57 -9.46
N GLU A 38 10.36 4.24 -8.30
CA GLU A 38 11.41 4.19 -7.28
C GLU A 38 11.55 2.80 -6.65
N ALA A 39 10.47 2.03 -6.57
CA ALA A 39 10.47 0.65 -6.09
C ALA A 39 11.20 -0.31 -7.03
N LEU A 40 11.30 -0.02 -8.33
CA LEU A 40 11.92 -0.90 -9.33
C LEU A 40 13.33 -0.45 -9.73
N ARG A 41 13.90 0.54 -9.04
CA ARG A 41 15.31 0.92 -9.26
C ARG A 41 16.22 -0.18 -8.73
N PRO A 42 17.40 -0.40 -9.34
CA PRO A 42 18.38 -1.37 -8.87
C PRO A 42 18.71 -1.26 -7.37
N ASP A 43 18.81 -0.02 -6.87
CA ASP A 43 19.06 0.27 -5.44
C ASP A 43 17.79 0.69 -4.68
N GLY A 44 16.63 0.16 -5.13
CA GLY A 44 15.33 0.44 -4.54
C GLY A 44 15.28 -0.02 -3.09
N LYS A 45 15.05 0.91 -2.16
CA LYS A 45 15.01 0.58 -0.73
C LYS A 45 13.77 -0.27 -0.39
N PRO A 46 13.88 -1.31 0.46
CA PRO A 46 12.75 -2.15 0.85
C PRO A 46 11.55 -1.37 1.40
N GLU A 47 11.75 -0.27 2.13
CA GLU A 47 10.65 0.58 2.59
C GLU A 47 9.88 1.27 1.45
N THR A 48 10.56 1.57 0.34
CA THR A 48 9.97 2.16 -0.87
C THR A 48 9.17 1.10 -1.62
N VAL A 49 9.72 -0.10 -1.78
CA VAL A 49 9.02 -1.23 -2.41
C VAL A 49 7.74 -1.56 -1.64
N ARG A 50 7.80 -1.67 -0.32
CA ARG A 50 6.61 -1.88 0.52
C ARG A 50 5.57 -0.77 0.36
N LEU A 51 6.00 0.49 0.34
CA LEU A 51 5.09 1.63 0.14
C LEU A 51 4.45 1.61 -1.25
N ALA A 52 5.18 1.20 -2.28
CA ALA A 52 4.64 1.01 -3.62
C ALA A 52 3.59 -0.10 -3.64
N VAL A 53 3.83 -1.25 -2.98
CA VAL A 53 2.81 -2.30 -2.82
C VAL A 53 1.54 -1.77 -2.16
N ILE A 54 1.69 -0.99 -1.08
CA ILE A 54 0.56 -0.38 -0.38
C ILE A 54 -0.21 0.56 -1.30
N ALA A 55 0.49 1.45 -2.02
CA ALA A 55 -0.12 2.39 -2.95
C ALA A 55 -0.83 1.66 -4.10
N GLY A 56 -0.17 0.68 -4.73
CA GLY A 56 -0.70 -0.10 -5.84
C GLY A 56 -1.93 -0.92 -5.46
N LEU A 57 -1.88 -1.65 -4.33
CA LEU A 57 -3.04 -2.39 -3.83
C LEU A 57 -4.19 -1.47 -3.43
N THR A 58 -3.89 -0.33 -2.78
CA THR A 58 -4.91 0.66 -2.43
C THR A 58 -5.56 1.24 -3.68
N ARG A 59 -4.78 1.60 -4.69
CA ARG A 59 -5.26 2.12 -5.97
C ARG A 59 -6.12 1.10 -6.70
N ALA A 60 -5.70 -0.17 -6.71
CA ALA A 60 -6.42 -1.24 -7.38
C ALA A 60 -7.71 -1.67 -6.67
N THR A 61 -7.78 -1.59 -5.34
CA THR A 61 -8.87 -2.23 -4.56
C THR A 61 -9.66 -1.27 -3.66
N GLY A 62 -9.19 -0.03 -3.49
CA GLY A 62 -9.76 0.95 -2.56
C GLY A 62 -9.53 0.62 -1.08
N ALA A 63 -8.79 -0.45 -0.77
CA ALA A 63 -8.57 -0.97 0.57
C ALA A 63 -7.90 0.06 1.50
N ARG A 64 -8.31 0.06 2.78
CA ARG A 64 -7.65 0.87 3.82
C ARG A 64 -6.42 0.12 4.35
N TYR A 65 -5.54 0.83 5.06
CA TYR A 65 -4.42 0.20 5.77
C TYR A 65 -4.84 -0.98 6.65
N GLY A 66 -5.96 -0.83 7.38
CA GLY A 66 -6.46 -1.92 8.22
C GLY A 66 -6.79 -3.18 7.42
N ASP A 67 -7.28 -3.02 6.18
CA ASP A 67 -7.67 -4.11 5.29
C ASP A 67 -6.44 -4.76 4.69
N LEU A 68 -5.48 -3.95 4.21
CA LEU A 68 -4.21 -4.43 3.65
C LEU A 68 -3.34 -5.20 4.66
N LEU A 69 -3.38 -4.83 5.94
CA LEU A 69 -2.69 -5.55 7.01
C LEU A 69 -3.21 -6.98 7.24
N ARG A 70 -4.39 -7.30 6.71
CA ARG A 70 -4.97 -8.65 6.80
C ARG A 70 -4.65 -9.51 5.58
N VAL A 71 -4.08 -8.92 4.52
CA VAL A 71 -3.71 -9.64 3.31
C VAL A 71 -2.51 -10.52 3.63
N ARG A 72 -2.64 -11.79 3.28
CA ARG A 72 -1.60 -12.80 3.41
C ARG A 72 -1.04 -13.17 2.05
N VAL A 73 0.08 -13.88 2.02
CA VAL A 73 0.70 -14.32 0.75
C VAL A 73 -0.26 -15.21 -0.03
N GLU A 74 -0.94 -16.12 0.64
CA GLU A 74 -1.94 -17.02 0.03
C GLU A 74 -3.20 -16.32 -0.49
N ASP A 75 -3.44 -15.05 -0.11
CA ASP A 75 -4.53 -14.25 -0.65
C ASP A 75 -4.17 -13.68 -2.05
N LEU A 76 -2.92 -13.84 -2.52
CA LEU A 76 -2.44 -13.37 -3.82
C LEU A 76 -2.40 -14.50 -4.85
N ASP A 77 -2.98 -14.23 -6.01
CA ASP A 77 -2.72 -14.98 -7.24
C ASP A 77 -2.04 -14.03 -8.23
N LEU A 78 -0.72 -14.17 -8.39
CA LEU A 78 0.03 -13.29 -9.28
C LEU A 78 -0.04 -13.74 -10.75
N GLY A 79 -0.63 -14.91 -11.04
CA GLY A 79 -0.56 -15.57 -12.34
C GLY A 79 0.82 -16.18 -12.65
N PRO A 80 0.98 -16.87 -13.79
CA PRO A 80 2.20 -17.61 -14.13
C PRO A 80 3.45 -16.72 -14.14
N ALA A 81 4.51 -17.20 -13.48
CA ALA A 81 5.82 -16.57 -13.51
C ALA A 81 6.43 -16.73 -14.91
N GLY A 82 6.50 -15.65 -15.70
CA GLY A 82 7.05 -15.68 -17.06
C GLY A 82 6.30 -14.83 -18.07
N ALA A 83 5.06 -14.42 -17.79
CA ALA A 83 4.29 -13.57 -18.71
C ALA A 83 4.79 -12.11 -18.80
N ALA A 84 5.76 -11.74 -17.96
CA ALA A 84 6.51 -10.49 -18.03
C ALA A 84 7.78 -10.58 -18.92
N GLY A 85 8.14 -11.79 -19.39
CA GLY A 85 9.29 -12.02 -20.25
C GLY A 85 8.92 -11.96 -21.73
N ARG A 86 9.68 -11.20 -22.52
CA ARG A 86 9.59 -11.16 -23.99
C ARG A 86 9.55 -12.59 -24.57
N GLY A 87 8.44 -12.95 -25.22
CA GLY A 87 8.39 -14.14 -26.06
C GLY A 87 6.96 -14.54 -26.42
N ARG A 88 6.56 -14.31 -27.67
CA ARG A 88 5.45 -15.07 -28.28
C ARG A 88 5.90 -16.53 -28.33
N VAL A 89 5.32 -17.38 -27.50
CA VAL A 89 5.25 -18.81 -27.78
C VAL A 89 3.78 -19.16 -27.85
N ALA A 90 3.35 -19.55 -29.05
CA ALA A 90 2.02 -20.07 -29.40
C ALA A 90 0.81 -19.19 -29.00
N GLY A 91 0.52 -18.17 -29.81
CA GLY A 91 -0.84 -17.77 -30.23
C GLY A 91 -1.87 -17.24 -29.21
N GLU A 92 -1.81 -17.63 -27.94
CA GLU A 92 -2.78 -17.28 -26.91
C GLU A 92 -2.13 -16.35 -25.89
N ARG A 93 -2.67 -15.13 -25.77
CA ARG A 93 -2.38 -14.27 -24.62
C ARG A 93 -2.96 -14.97 -23.39
N ALA A 94 -2.16 -15.76 -22.69
CA ALA A 94 -2.48 -16.13 -21.33
C ALA A 94 -2.80 -14.83 -20.57
N SER A 95 -4.04 -14.68 -20.15
CA SER A 95 -4.48 -13.49 -19.43
C SER A 95 -3.64 -13.36 -18.17
N VAL A 96 -2.75 -12.37 -18.12
CA VAL A 96 -1.93 -12.04 -16.94
C VAL A 96 -2.80 -11.32 -15.91
N GLU A 97 -3.95 -11.90 -15.60
CA GLU A 97 -4.89 -11.34 -14.65
C GLU A 97 -4.47 -11.76 -13.25
N GLY A 98 -3.71 -10.88 -12.60
CA GLY A 98 -3.44 -11.00 -11.17
C GLY A 98 -4.71 -10.79 -10.36
N ARG A 99 -4.79 -11.41 -9.19
CA ARG A 99 -5.92 -11.29 -8.27
C ARG A 99 -5.44 -11.19 -6.83
N VAL A 100 -6.23 -10.52 -6.00
CA VAL A 100 -6.03 -10.48 -4.54
C VAL A 100 -7.36 -10.63 -3.82
N LEU A 101 -7.35 -11.38 -2.73
CA LEU A 101 -8.44 -11.43 -1.75
C LEU A 101 -8.21 -10.37 -0.67
N VAL A 102 -9.20 -9.50 -0.46
CA VAL A 102 -9.14 -8.45 0.56
C VAL A 102 -10.38 -8.51 1.45
N ARG A 103 -10.17 -8.47 2.76
CA ARG A 103 -11.21 -8.42 3.79
C ARG A 103 -11.49 -6.96 4.16
N HIS A 104 -12.56 -6.41 3.60
CA HIS A 104 -12.88 -4.97 3.69
C HIS A 104 -13.66 -4.59 4.95
N GLY A 105 -13.23 -3.51 5.59
CA GLY A 105 -14.00 -2.82 6.62
C GLY A 105 -14.17 -3.59 7.94
N LYS A 106 -15.09 -3.12 8.78
CA LYS A 106 -15.35 -3.69 10.12
C LYS A 106 -15.85 -5.13 10.04
N HIS A 107 -16.73 -5.41 9.07
CA HIS A 107 -17.38 -6.70 8.89
C HIS A 107 -16.52 -7.69 8.10
N ARG A 108 -15.33 -7.27 7.64
CA ARG A 108 -14.35 -8.11 6.95
C ARG A 108 -14.91 -8.79 5.69
N THR A 109 -15.81 -8.12 4.98
CA THR A 109 -16.41 -8.63 3.74
C THR A 109 -15.31 -9.02 2.76
N LEU A 110 -15.24 -10.30 2.43
CA LEU A 110 -14.19 -10.85 1.58
C LEU A 110 -14.52 -10.54 0.11
N ARG A 111 -13.60 -9.86 -0.57
CA ARG A 111 -13.73 -9.52 -1.99
C ARG A 111 -12.50 -9.93 -2.76
N ARG A 112 -12.72 -10.48 -3.95
CA ARG A 112 -11.68 -10.77 -4.93
C ARG A 112 -11.58 -9.62 -5.91
N HIS A 113 -10.39 -9.05 -6.01
CA HIS A 113 -10.07 -7.92 -6.88
C HIS A 113 -9.14 -8.35 -8.00
N ARG A 114 -9.28 -7.74 -9.17
CA ARG A 114 -8.31 -7.81 -10.27
C ARG A 114 -7.14 -6.88 -9.98
N LEU A 115 -5.94 -7.34 -10.34
CA LEU A 115 -4.71 -6.58 -10.20
C LEU A 115 -4.20 -6.12 -11.57
N PRO A 116 -4.03 -4.81 -11.77
CA PRO A 116 -3.34 -4.25 -12.93
C PRO A 116 -1.90 -4.79 -13.08
N SER A 117 -1.39 -4.84 -14.31
CA SER A 117 -0.06 -5.39 -14.61
C SER A 117 1.09 -4.62 -13.97
N ASP A 118 0.97 -3.30 -13.83
CA ASP A 118 1.96 -2.46 -13.15
C ASP A 118 2.03 -2.78 -11.65
N VAL A 119 0.89 -3.01 -11.01
CA VAL A 119 0.82 -3.48 -9.61
C VAL A 119 1.42 -4.88 -9.47
N LEU A 120 1.19 -5.78 -10.43
CA LEU A 120 1.78 -7.12 -10.43
C LEU A 120 3.30 -7.11 -10.47
N VAL A 121 3.92 -6.24 -11.28
CA VAL A 121 5.39 -6.12 -11.35
C VAL A 121 5.96 -5.73 -9.98
N VAL A 122 5.35 -4.73 -9.32
CA VAL A 122 5.78 -4.29 -7.99
C VAL A 122 5.56 -5.39 -6.94
N LEU A 123 4.43 -6.11 -6.99
CA LEU A 123 4.16 -7.21 -6.08
C LEU A 123 5.16 -8.36 -6.23
N ARG A 124 5.52 -8.72 -7.47
CA ARG A 124 6.53 -9.76 -7.72
C ARG A 124 7.88 -9.36 -7.17
N HIS A 125 8.31 -8.12 -7.38
CA HIS A 125 9.54 -7.62 -6.77
C HIS A 125 9.47 -7.62 -5.24
N TRP A 126 8.33 -7.23 -4.67
CA TRP A 126 8.13 -7.31 -3.22
C TRP A 126 8.21 -8.73 -2.68
N MET A 127 7.72 -9.75 -3.41
CA MET A 127 7.85 -11.13 -2.96
C MET A 127 9.32 -11.56 -2.82
N THR A 128 10.20 -11.15 -3.74
CA THR A 128 11.65 -11.37 -3.61
C THR A 128 12.23 -10.65 -2.40
N VAL A 129 11.96 -9.35 -2.23
CA VAL A 129 12.42 -8.58 -1.06
C VAL A 129 11.91 -9.19 0.25
N ARG A 130 10.69 -9.73 0.24
CA ARG A 130 10.06 -10.35 1.38
C ARG A 130 10.73 -11.66 1.78
N GLU A 131 11.16 -12.45 0.80
CA GLU A 131 11.95 -13.67 1.03
C GLU A 131 13.29 -13.32 1.68
N GLU A 132 13.99 -12.30 1.19
CA GLU A 132 15.24 -11.80 1.79
C GLU A 132 15.03 -11.33 3.23
N LEU A 133 13.98 -10.54 3.49
CA LEU A 133 13.66 -10.06 4.85
C LEU A 133 13.32 -11.20 5.82
N ALA A 134 12.80 -12.32 5.31
CA ALA A 134 12.42 -13.47 6.13
C ALA A 134 13.56 -14.49 6.28
N ALA A 135 14.63 -14.41 5.48
CA ALA A 135 15.70 -15.40 5.45
C ALA A 135 16.47 -15.50 6.78
N GLU A 136 16.57 -14.39 7.53
CA GLU A 136 17.29 -14.33 8.80
C GLU A 136 16.37 -14.56 10.02
N LEU A 137 15.08 -14.82 9.82
CA LEU A 137 14.16 -15.06 10.91
C LEU A 137 14.25 -16.51 11.41
N GLU A 138 14.43 -16.67 12.72
CA GLU A 138 14.26 -17.97 13.37
C GLU A 138 12.77 -18.35 13.41
N GLY A 139 12.46 -19.59 13.02
CA GLY A 139 11.11 -20.15 13.06
C GLY A 139 10.38 -20.11 11.71
N SER A 140 9.04 -19.98 11.77
CA SER A 140 8.21 -20.04 10.57
C SER A 140 8.24 -18.70 9.81
N VAL A 141 8.41 -18.77 8.49
CA VAL A 141 8.24 -17.62 7.59
C VAL A 141 6.86 -17.00 7.84
N PRO A 142 6.77 -15.69 8.13
CA PRO A 142 5.48 -15.03 8.35
C PRO A 142 4.53 -15.27 7.18
N ARG A 143 3.21 -15.24 7.39
CA ARG A 143 2.21 -15.33 6.30
C ARG A 143 1.71 -13.96 5.84
N ALA A 144 1.87 -12.93 6.67
CA ALA A 144 1.46 -11.57 6.35
C ALA A 144 2.17 -11.07 5.09
N LEU A 145 1.45 -10.37 4.21
CA LEU A 145 2.04 -9.80 3.00
C LEU A 145 3.03 -8.68 3.33
N LEU A 146 2.66 -7.81 4.28
CA LEU A 146 3.42 -6.61 4.63
C LEU A 146 4.28 -6.86 5.87
N LEU A 147 5.59 -6.70 5.73
CA LEU A 147 6.57 -6.93 6.79
C LEU A 147 7.29 -5.63 7.21
N THR A 148 7.88 -5.63 8.40
CA THR A 148 8.86 -4.63 8.84
C THR A 148 10.12 -4.77 7.97
N VAL A 149 10.77 -3.65 7.67
CA VAL A 149 11.94 -3.60 6.77
C VAL A 149 13.21 -3.09 7.48
N HIS A 150 13.04 -2.68 8.73
CA HIS A 150 14.12 -2.25 9.59
C HIS A 150 13.89 -2.90 10.95
N HIS A 151 14.97 -3.18 11.66
CA HIS A 151 14.89 -3.48 13.08
C HIS A 151 14.20 -2.32 13.81
N THR A 152 13.35 -2.66 14.76
CA THR A 152 12.65 -1.68 15.61
C THR A 152 13.03 -1.89 17.05
N HIS A 153 12.81 -0.89 17.90
CA HIS A 153 12.96 -1.05 19.34
C HIS A 153 11.57 -1.08 19.95
N ASP A 154 11.25 -2.14 20.68
CA ASP A 154 10.04 -2.27 21.48
C ASP A 154 10.43 -2.46 22.94
N ASN A 155 10.02 -1.54 23.81
CA ASN A 155 10.35 -1.53 25.24
C ASN A 155 11.85 -1.76 25.56
N GLY A 156 12.75 -1.22 24.75
CA GLY A 156 14.21 -1.36 24.92
C GLY A 156 14.81 -2.61 24.29
N THR A 157 14.01 -3.50 23.71
CA THR A 157 14.46 -4.68 22.99
C THR A 157 14.48 -4.45 21.49
N THR A 158 15.57 -4.82 20.82
CA THR A 158 15.65 -4.83 19.36
C THR A 158 14.80 -5.96 18.80
N VAL A 159 13.81 -5.60 18.03
CA VAL A 159 12.90 -6.50 17.30
C VAL A 159 13.37 -6.58 15.85
N ALA A 160 13.52 -7.79 15.34
CA ALA A 160 14.01 -8.05 13.99
C ALA A 160 13.13 -7.43 12.89
N SER A 161 13.74 -7.08 11.75
CA SER A 161 13.00 -6.86 10.50
C SER A 161 12.39 -8.17 10.00
N GLY A 162 11.46 -8.09 9.05
CA GLY A 162 10.79 -9.27 8.49
C GLY A 162 9.55 -9.72 9.26
N LEU A 163 9.23 -9.14 10.42
CA LEU A 163 7.99 -9.45 11.15
C LEU A 163 6.78 -8.71 10.56
N PRO A 164 5.53 -9.17 10.77
CA PRO A 164 4.34 -8.47 10.30
C PRO A 164 4.31 -6.99 10.75
N ILE A 165 4.11 -6.08 9.82
CA ILE A 165 4.07 -4.64 10.14
C ILE A 165 2.75 -4.26 10.84
N THR A 166 2.82 -3.29 11.75
CA THR A 166 1.63 -2.76 12.44
C THR A 166 1.01 -1.57 11.69
N ARG A 167 -0.22 -1.22 12.06
CA ARG A 167 -0.89 0.00 11.55
C ARG A 167 -0.08 1.26 11.80
N GLN A 168 0.52 1.37 12.99
CA GLN A 168 1.36 2.53 13.33
C GLN A 168 2.62 2.55 12.46
N GLY A 169 3.23 1.39 12.22
CA GLY A 169 4.36 1.25 11.28
C GLY A 169 4.02 1.79 9.89
N LEU A 170 2.84 1.47 9.36
CA LEU A 170 2.39 1.99 8.05
C LEU A 170 2.21 3.52 8.05
N VAL A 171 1.57 4.06 9.09
CA VAL A 171 1.37 5.51 9.22
C VAL A 171 2.71 6.25 9.29
N LEU A 172 3.67 5.74 10.06
CA LEU A 172 5.00 6.32 10.16
C LEU A 172 5.79 6.17 8.85
N SER A 173 5.68 5.04 8.16
CA SER A 173 6.30 4.80 6.85
C SER A 173 5.83 5.85 5.83
N TRP A 174 4.51 6.08 5.75
CA TRP A 174 3.94 7.10 4.88
C TRP A 174 4.38 8.51 5.27
N ARG A 175 4.33 8.86 6.56
CA ARG A 175 4.75 10.18 7.03
C ARG A 175 6.21 10.47 6.66
N ARG A 176 7.11 9.51 6.85
CA ARG A 176 8.54 9.64 6.48
C ARG A 176 8.71 9.84 4.98
N PHE A 177 7.98 9.07 4.15
CA PHE A 177 7.97 9.27 2.71
C PHE A 177 7.52 10.68 2.35
N VAL A 178 6.37 11.13 2.84
CA VAL A 178 5.83 12.47 2.56
C VAL A 178 6.80 13.58 2.95
N LEU A 179 7.41 13.51 4.13
CA LEU A 179 8.36 14.54 4.57
C LEU A 179 9.59 14.59 3.66
N ARG A 180 10.17 13.43 3.30
CA ARG A 180 11.31 13.36 2.38
C ARG A 180 10.94 13.85 0.98
N THR A 181 9.78 13.45 0.47
CA THR A 181 9.30 13.80 -0.86
C THR A 181 8.99 15.29 -0.96
N ASN A 182 8.27 15.86 0.01
CA ASN A 182 7.99 17.30 0.03
C ASN A 182 9.27 18.12 0.14
N ALA A 183 10.26 17.68 0.93
CA ALA A 183 11.56 18.35 1.00
C ALA A 183 12.33 18.27 -0.34
N ARG A 184 12.27 17.13 -1.04
CA ARG A 184 12.94 16.92 -2.33
C ARG A 184 12.35 17.78 -3.45
N PHE A 185 11.02 17.89 -3.52
CA PHE A 185 10.35 18.62 -4.59
C PHE A 185 10.06 20.09 -4.25
N GLY A 186 10.16 20.49 -2.98
CA GLY A 186 9.99 21.88 -2.55
C GLY A 186 8.68 22.48 -3.06
N ALA A 187 8.73 23.71 -3.57
CA ALA A 187 7.59 24.42 -4.14
C ALA A 187 7.23 23.98 -5.57
N ALA A 188 7.96 23.02 -6.18
CA ALA A 188 7.68 22.58 -7.55
C ALA A 188 6.37 21.77 -7.66
N ARG A 189 5.82 21.31 -6.53
CA ARG A 189 4.53 20.61 -6.45
C ARG A 189 3.78 21.01 -5.18
N PRO A 190 2.44 20.89 -5.15
CA PRO A 190 1.70 20.94 -3.90
C PRO A 190 2.23 19.89 -2.90
N PRO A 191 2.32 20.22 -1.60
CA PRO A 191 2.83 19.28 -0.61
C PRO A 191 1.88 18.09 -0.45
N LEU A 192 2.45 16.88 -0.44
CA LEU A 192 1.69 15.67 -0.16
C LEU A 192 1.11 15.68 1.27
N PRO A 193 -0.08 15.12 1.46
CA PRO A 193 -0.71 15.04 2.77
C PRO A 193 -0.06 13.96 3.65
N THR A 194 0.11 14.25 4.94
CA THR A 194 0.63 13.27 5.91
C THR A 194 -0.34 12.14 6.23
N ARG A 195 -1.61 12.23 5.78
CA ARG A 195 -2.60 11.14 5.87
C ARG A 195 -2.80 10.51 4.51
N PHE A 196 -2.37 9.27 4.36
CA PHE A 196 -2.57 8.50 3.13
C PHE A 196 -4.04 8.34 2.74
N GLU A 197 -4.97 8.41 3.70
CA GLU A 197 -6.42 8.41 3.45
C GLU A 197 -6.87 9.54 2.51
N GLN A 198 -6.13 10.66 2.43
CA GLN A 198 -6.41 11.73 1.47
C GLN A 198 -6.05 11.33 0.03
N VAL A 199 -5.02 10.48 -0.15
CA VAL A 199 -4.62 9.92 -1.44
C VAL A 199 -5.58 8.79 -1.84
N ARG A 200 -5.89 7.88 -0.92
CA ARG A 200 -6.84 6.78 -1.15
C ARG A 200 -8.19 7.29 -1.65
N ARG A 201 -8.74 8.32 -0.99
CA ARG A 201 -10.03 8.90 -1.40
C ARG A 201 -9.99 9.49 -2.80
N ALA A 202 -8.87 10.05 -3.25
CA ALA A 202 -8.76 10.58 -4.60
C ALA A 202 -9.00 9.50 -5.66
N TRP A 203 -8.46 8.29 -5.45
CA TRP A 203 -8.73 7.14 -6.32
C TRP A 203 -10.17 6.64 -6.20
N CYS A 204 -10.69 6.53 -4.97
CA CYS A 204 -12.07 6.05 -4.76
C CYS A 204 -13.11 7.00 -5.35
N ASP A 205 -12.97 8.31 -5.10
CA ASP A 205 -13.89 9.34 -5.57
C ASP A 205 -13.88 9.42 -7.11
N ALA A 206 -12.74 9.08 -7.73
CA ALA A 206 -12.59 8.97 -9.18
C ALA A 206 -13.02 7.62 -9.78
N GLY A 207 -13.44 6.64 -8.95
CA GLY A 207 -13.85 5.32 -9.43
C GLY A 207 -12.73 4.46 -10.01
N VAL A 208 -11.46 4.72 -9.65
CA VAL A 208 -10.29 3.97 -10.14
C VAL A 208 -10.26 2.51 -9.66
N PRO A 209 -10.54 2.20 -8.38
CA PRO A 209 -10.43 0.82 -7.91
C PRO A 209 -11.43 -0.13 -8.55
N ASP A 210 -11.01 -1.39 -8.72
CA ASP A 210 -11.94 -2.50 -8.88
C ASP A 210 -12.79 -2.62 -7.60
N LEU A 211 -14.11 -2.72 -7.74
CA LEU A 211 -15.00 -2.92 -6.59
C LEU A 211 -14.92 -4.37 -6.06
N GLY A 212 -14.36 -5.26 -6.88
CA GLY A 212 -14.18 -6.66 -6.60
C GLY A 212 -15.50 -7.43 -6.56
N THR A 213 -15.40 -8.74 -6.69
CA THR A 213 -16.54 -9.66 -6.50
C THR A 213 -16.52 -10.16 -5.08
N GLU A 214 -17.64 -10.08 -4.38
CA GLU A 214 -17.80 -10.70 -3.07
C GLU A 214 -17.64 -12.22 -3.17
N VAL A 215 -16.89 -12.81 -2.25
CA VAL A 215 -16.64 -14.23 -2.20
C VAL A 215 -17.27 -14.74 -0.92
N ALA A 216 -18.21 -15.69 -1.02
CA ALA A 216 -18.71 -16.40 0.13
C ALA A 216 -17.54 -17.09 0.83
N GLU A 217 -17.38 -16.87 2.13
CA GLU A 217 -16.36 -17.57 2.91
C GLU A 217 -16.75 -19.06 2.93
N VAL A 218 -16.06 -19.88 2.13
CA VAL A 218 -16.20 -21.33 2.23
C VAL A 218 -15.56 -21.70 3.55
N LEU A 219 -16.37 -21.82 4.60
CA LEU A 219 -15.95 -22.45 5.84
C LEU A 219 -15.40 -23.83 5.45
N PRO A 220 -14.16 -24.20 5.83
CA PRO A 220 -13.71 -25.57 5.65
C PRO A 220 -14.74 -26.45 6.35
N ALA A 221 -15.28 -27.44 5.63
CA ALA A 221 -16.14 -28.45 6.23
C ALA A 221 -15.43 -28.96 7.49
N SER A 222 -16.08 -28.83 8.64
CA SER A 222 -15.63 -29.46 9.86
C SER A 222 -15.38 -30.92 9.51
N SER A 223 -14.12 -31.33 9.51
CA SER A 223 -13.76 -32.73 9.56
C SER A 223 -14.27 -33.22 10.90
N ASP A 224 -15.52 -33.67 10.91
CA ASP A 224 -16.06 -34.46 12.00
C ASP A 224 -15.12 -35.63 12.18
N ALA A 225 -14.60 -35.71 13.41
CA ALA A 225 -13.94 -36.89 13.92
C ALA A 225 -14.84 -38.10 13.66
N GLN A 226 -14.34 -39.06 12.90
CA GLN A 226 -14.76 -40.45 13.08
C GLN A 226 -13.62 -41.17 13.78
N GLU A 227 -14.01 -41.77 14.90
CA GLU A 227 -13.26 -42.60 15.84
C GLU A 227 -12.44 -43.71 15.20
#